data_AF-I9H2Y5-F1
#
_entry.id   AF-I9H2Y5-F1
#
_cell.length_a   1.000
_cell.length_b   1.000
_cell.length_c   1.000
_cell.angle_alpha   90.00
_cell.angle_beta   90.00
_cell.angle_gamma   90.00
#
_symmetry.space_group_name_H-M   'P 1'
#
loop_
_entity.id
_entity.type
_entity.pdbx_description
1 polymer ?
#
loop_
_entity_poly.entity_id
_entity_poly.type
_entity_poly.pdbx_seq_one_letter_code
_entity_poly.pdbx_strand_id
1 'polypeptide(L)'
;MEDFHVEKRKVFNSDYLNVSIGDETQIADVQAAISTIKQVRKVNITDNSQLELTVYPKKMYSIDIVEKEVTSFLKQYSPGKVADPKIEANLISGDISGKSYQQITSAIFKYGKNMEKTPSSYKGFGEEDFRNLFLPHLNSISTSTTTTGETFNKNGKTDILVQNTDGENLFIAECKLWNGEALLKEAIDQLLDRYVTWRDSKLAIIVFNKDMKDFSGLIEKAHSALKSHSKYKRMEETNDNTNQVFIFKHPQDESKEVKVALLLFNYYAN
;
A
#
# COMPACT_ATOMS: atom_id res chain seq x y z
N MET A 1 13.55 18.83 -19.56
CA MET A 1 13.24 20.20 -19.12
C MET A 1 13.73 21.11 -20.24
N GLU A 2 12.90 22.06 -20.67
CA GLU A 2 13.21 22.88 -21.86
C GLU A 2 14.06 24.11 -21.55
N ASP A 3 13.95 24.67 -20.33
CA ASP A 3 14.65 25.89 -19.93
C ASP A 3 15.49 25.67 -18.66
N PHE A 4 16.80 25.47 -18.85
CA PHE A 4 17.79 25.35 -17.77
C PHE A 4 19.19 25.79 -18.23
N HIS A 5 20.01 26.21 -17.27
CA HIS A 5 21.43 26.55 -17.47
C HIS A 5 22.30 25.80 -16.46
N VAL A 6 23.46 25.30 -16.91
CA VAL A 6 24.45 24.63 -16.06
C VAL A 6 25.78 25.33 -16.24
N GLU A 7 26.37 25.79 -15.14
CA GLU A 7 27.64 26.51 -15.11
C GLU A 7 28.64 25.82 -14.18
N LYS A 8 29.87 25.63 -14.63
CA LYS A 8 30.97 25.15 -13.78
C LYS A 8 31.52 26.30 -12.95
N ARG A 9 31.58 26.11 -11.64
CA ARG A 9 32.17 27.06 -10.70
C ARG A 9 33.20 26.39 -9.81
N LYS A 10 34.10 27.21 -9.27
CA LYS A 10 35.16 26.77 -8.39
C LYS A 10 35.28 27.75 -7.23
N VAL A 11 35.27 27.21 -6.02
CA VAL A 11 35.55 27.97 -4.79
C VAL A 11 36.66 27.24 -4.04
N PHE A 12 37.79 27.93 -3.85
CA PHE A 12 39.03 27.37 -3.35
C PHE A 12 39.48 26.12 -4.16
N ASN A 13 39.56 24.96 -3.50
CA ASN A 13 39.94 23.67 -4.08
C ASN A 13 38.73 22.76 -4.40
N SER A 14 37.51 23.30 -4.46
CA SER A 14 36.31 22.51 -4.74
C SER A 14 35.58 23.03 -5.98
N ASP A 15 35.45 22.16 -6.98
CA ASP A 15 34.62 22.38 -8.15
C ASP A 15 33.16 22.00 -7.84
N TYR A 16 32.21 22.75 -8.38
CA TYR A 16 30.77 22.49 -8.27
C TYR A 16 30.05 23.01 -9.53
N LEU A 17 28.82 22.55 -9.73
CA LEU A 17 27.95 23.11 -10.76
C LEU A 17 26.96 24.06 -10.11
N ASN A 18 26.72 25.18 -10.76
CA ASN A 18 25.55 26.01 -10.52
C ASN A 18 24.50 25.66 -11.58
N VAL A 19 23.27 25.39 -11.17
CA VAL A 19 22.18 24.99 -12.07
C VAL A 19 21.00 25.93 -11.85
N SER A 20 20.62 26.65 -12.90
CA SER A 20 19.47 27.55 -12.93
C SER A 20 18.36 26.88 -13.76
N ILE A 21 17.10 26.99 -13.32
CA ILE A 21 15.94 26.43 -14.03
C ILE A 21 14.91 27.54 -14.29
N GLY A 22 14.20 27.48 -15.42
CA GLY A 22 13.24 28.52 -15.80
C GLY A 22 11.98 28.57 -14.93
N ASP A 23 11.55 27.43 -14.38
CA ASP A 23 10.39 27.33 -13.49
C ASP A 23 10.84 27.05 -12.03
N GLU A 24 10.93 28.13 -11.24
CA GLU A 24 11.34 28.08 -9.84
C GLU A 24 10.41 27.19 -8.98
N THR A 25 9.15 26.97 -9.38
CA THR A 25 8.21 26.12 -8.62
C THR A 25 8.66 24.65 -8.57
N GLN A 26 9.50 24.23 -9.52
CA GLN A 26 10.01 22.86 -9.61
C GLN A 26 11.35 22.66 -8.89
N ILE A 27 11.93 23.70 -8.28
CA ILE A 27 13.31 23.64 -7.80
C ILE A 27 13.56 22.55 -6.75
N ALA A 28 12.59 22.31 -5.86
CA ALA A 28 12.66 21.26 -4.86
C ALA A 28 12.63 19.85 -5.48
N ASP A 29 11.80 19.64 -6.50
CA ASP A 29 11.70 18.36 -7.21
C ASP A 29 12.97 18.10 -8.02
N VAL A 30 13.49 19.11 -8.71
CA VAL A 30 14.74 19.03 -9.46
C VAL A 30 15.93 18.80 -8.53
N GLN A 31 15.98 19.46 -7.36
CA GLN A 31 16.99 19.20 -6.33
C GLN A 31 17.00 17.72 -5.92
N ALA A 32 15.83 17.18 -5.59
CA ALA A 32 15.68 15.79 -5.19
C ALA A 32 16.08 14.84 -6.32
N ALA A 33 15.71 15.16 -7.56
CA ALA A 33 16.00 14.38 -8.75
C ALA A 33 17.51 14.34 -9.07
N ILE A 34 18.19 15.49 -9.11
CA ILE A 34 19.65 15.57 -9.33
C ILE A 34 20.42 14.84 -8.21
N SER A 35 19.91 14.87 -6.97
CA SER A 35 20.54 14.18 -5.84
C SER A 35 20.60 12.64 -6.02
N THR A 36 19.81 12.06 -6.94
CA THR A 36 19.84 10.63 -7.27
C THR A 36 20.98 10.24 -8.21
N ILE A 37 21.59 11.21 -8.91
CA ILE A 37 22.67 10.95 -9.88
C ILE A 37 23.88 10.39 -9.13
N LYS A 38 24.37 9.22 -9.54
CA LYS A 38 25.42 8.45 -8.86
C LYS A 38 26.69 9.28 -8.58
N GLN A 39 27.02 10.20 -9.49
CA GLN A 39 28.21 11.03 -9.48
C GLN A 39 28.08 12.26 -8.57
N VAL A 40 26.86 12.63 -8.18
CA VAL A 40 26.55 13.77 -7.32
C VAL A 40 26.69 13.36 -5.85
N ARG A 41 27.38 14.19 -5.06
CA ARG A 41 27.54 14.02 -3.62
C ARG A 41 26.41 14.69 -2.85
N LYS A 42 26.06 15.90 -3.24
CA LYS A 42 25.12 16.77 -2.53
C LYS A 42 24.57 17.84 -3.48
N VAL A 43 23.32 18.23 -3.29
CA VAL A 43 22.70 19.38 -3.97
C VAL A 43 22.07 20.30 -2.92
N ASN A 44 22.38 21.59 -2.99
CA ASN A 44 21.75 22.62 -2.16
C ASN A 44 20.92 23.56 -3.04
N ILE A 45 19.80 24.03 -2.51
CA ILE A 45 19.17 25.24 -3.03
C ILE A 45 19.93 26.44 -2.45
N THR A 46 20.32 27.35 -3.32
CA THR A 46 20.94 28.63 -2.98
C THR A 46 20.05 29.76 -3.46
N ASP A 47 19.68 30.63 -2.53
CA ASP A 47 18.86 31.80 -2.79
C ASP A 47 19.80 33.00 -2.97
N ASN A 48 20.12 33.31 -4.23
CA ASN A 48 20.78 34.54 -4.63
C ASN A 48 19.72 35.47 -5.26
N SER A 49 20.08 36.36 -6.18
CA SER A 49 19.08 37.15 -6.92
C SER A 49 18.10 36.31 -7.76
N GLN A 50 18.38 35.01 -7.95
CA GLN A 50 17.51 33.97 -8.50
C GLN A 50 17.73 32.66 -7.71
N LEU A 51 16.71 31.81 -7.67
CA LEU A 51 16.78 30.50 -7.03
C LEU A 51 17.60 29.52 -7.89
N GLU A 52 18.72 29.03 -7.35
CA GLU A 52 19.66 28.15 -8.07
C GLU A 52 19.98 26.88 -7.26
N LEU A 53 20.47 25.85 -7.96
CA LEU A 53 20.95 24.62 -7.36
C LEU A 53 22.48 24.54 -7.42
N THR A 54 23.12 24.42 -6.26
CA THR A 54 24.55 24.13 -6.16
C THR A 54 24.77 22.62 -6.06
N VAL A 55 25.34 22.02 -7.10
CA VAL A 55 25.59 20.57 -7.23
C VAL A 55 27.06 20.26 -6.98
N TYR A 56 27.33 19.48 -5.92
CA TYR A 56 28.68 19.06 -5.56
C TYR A 56 29.00 17.67 -6.09
N PRO A 57 30.11 17.47 -6.83
CA PRO A 57 30.52 16.15 -7.31
C PRO A 57 31.06 15.28 -6.17
N LYS A 58 30.98 13.95 -6.31
CA LYS A 58 31.78 13.03 -5.48
C LYS A 58 33.24 13.10 -5.93
N LYS A 59 34.17 12.99 -4.97
CA LYS A 59 35.63 13.15 -5.19
C LYS A 59 36.22 12.30 -6.33
N MET A 60 35.59 11.19 -6.69
CA MET A 60 36.07 10.25 -7.73
C MET A 60 35.65 10.64 -9.15
N TYR A 61 34.81 11.66 -9.33
CA TYR A 61 34.34 12.10 -10.65
C TYR A 61 34.82 13.52 -10.94
N SER A 62 35.31 13.76 -12.17
CA SER A 62 35.65 15.10 -12.62
C SER A 62 34.39 15.94 -12.81
N ILE A 63 34.53 17.26 -12.68
CA ILE A 63 33.41 18.18 -12.86
C ILE A 63 32.78 18.08 -14.26
N ASP A 64 33.58 17.80 -15.29
CA ASP A 64 33.09 17.63 -16.67
C ASP A 64 32.20 16.38 -16.82
N ILE A 65 32.51 15.28 -16.11
CA ILE A 65 31.66 14.09 -16.09
C ILE A 65 30.32 14.44 -15.43
N VAL A 66 30.37 15.12 -14.28
CA VAL A 66 29.15 15.49 -13.55
C VAL A 66 28.30 16.48 -14.34
N GLU A 67 28.91 17.45 -15.02
CA GLU A 67 28.22 18.40 -15.91
C GLU A 67 27.47 17.68 -17.03
N LYS A 68 28.14 16.73 -17.70
CA LYS A 68 27.53 15.94 -18.78
C LYS A 68 26.33 15.13 -18.29
N GLU A 69 26.47 14.45 -17.15
CA GLU A 69 25.42 13.63 -16.55
C GLU A 69 24.23 14.48 -16.10
N VAL A 70 24.48 15.58 -15.36
CA VAL A 70 23.43 16.52 -14.90
C VAL A 70 22.72 17.16 -16.09
N THR A 71 23.45 17.59 -17.11
CA THR A 71 22.85 18.16 -18.33
C THR A 71 22.00 17.14 -19.08
N SER A 72 22.48 15.91 -19.24
CA SER A 72 21.72 14.84 -19.89
C SER A 72 20.45 14.48 -19.11
N PHE A 73 20.57 14.41 -17.78
CA PHE A 73 19.46 14.20 -16.87
C PHE A 73 18.41 15.30 -17.00
N LEU A 74 18.80 16.58 -16.96
CA LEU A 74 17.87 17.71 -17.07
C LEU A 74 17.18 17.78 -18.43
N LYS A 75 17.87 17.43 -19.54
CA LYS A 75 17.24 17.30 -20.86
C LYS A 75 16.12 16.27 -20.86
N GLN A 76 16.36 15.12 -20.22
CA GLN A 76 15.39 14.01 -20.12
C GLN A 76 14.36 14.19 -18.99
N TYR A 77 14.61 15.13 -18.07
CA TYR A 77 13.73 15.38 -16.94
C TYR A 77 12.39 15.92 -17.42
N SER A 78 11.32 15.17 -17.21
CA SER A 78 9.95 15.65 -17.35
C SER A 78 9.34 15.71 -15.96
N PRO A 79 8.83 16.87 -15.51
CA PRO A 79 8.05 16.94 -14.28
C PRO A 79 6.90 15.93 -14.36
N GLY A 80 6.85 15.02 -13.38
CA GLY A 80 5.89 13.92 -13.33
C GLY A 80 6.24 12.64 -14.10
N LYS A 81 7.46 12.48 -14.67
CA LYS A 81 7.84 11.26 -15.43
C LYS A 81 9.17 10.57 -15.09
N VAL A 82 9.85 10.95 -14.01
CA VAL A 82 10.90 10.10 -13.42
C VAL A 82 10.53 9.82 -11.96
N ALA A 83 9.71 8.81 -11.78
CA ALA A 83 9.62 8.10 -10.52
C ALA A 83 10.29 6.73 -10.74
N ASP A 84 11.62 6.67 -10.66
CA ASP A 84 12.11 5.55 -9.86
C ASP A 84 11.59 5.84 -8.45
N PRO A 85 10.84 4.90 -7.84
CA PRO A 85 10.14 5.17 -6.61
C PRO A 85 11.17 5.64 -5.59
N LYS A 86 10.99 6.85 -5.08
CA LYS A 86 11.47 7.16 -3.74
C LYS A 86 10.80 6.09 -2.86
N ILE A 87 11.51 5.01 -2.55
CA ILE A 87 11.06 4.03 -1.56
C ILE A 87 11.24 4.70 -0.20
N GLU A 88 10.39 5.68 0.08
CA GLU A 88 9.85 5.85 1.41
C GLU A 88 8.49 5.16 1.38
N ALA A 89 8.49 3.83 1.24
CA ALA A 89 7.27 3.05 1.23
C ALA A 89 6.79 2.87 2.68
N ASN A 90 6.24 3.95 3.24
CA ASN A 90 5.33 3.85 4.36
C ASN A 90 3.91 4.17 3.86
N LEU A 91 3.43 3.32 2.94
CA LEU A 91 2.14 3.50 2.25
C LEU A 91 0.95 3.24 3.17
N ILE A 92 1.17 2.56 4.29
CA ILE A 92 0.20 2.39 5.37
C ILE A 92 0.66 3.26 6.54
N SER A 93 -0.16 4.21 6.97
CA SER A 93 0.09 4.92 8.22
C SER A 93 -0.03 3.97 9.41
N GLY A 94 0.92 4.00 10.35
CA GLY A 94 0.86 3.23 11.59
C GLY A 94 -0.21 3.70 12.59
N ASP A 95 -1.18 4.51 12.17
CA ASP A 95 -2.22 5.04 13.06
C ASP A 95 -3.51 4.21 12.99
N ILE A 96 -4.31 4.29 14.06
CA ILE A 96 -5.64 3.67 14.14
C ILE A 96 -6.72 4.46 13.40
N SER A 97 -6.41 5.36 12.46
CA SER A 97 -7.41 6.10 11.68
C SER A 97 -8.07 5.28 10.57
N GLY A 98 -9.16 5.78 10.00
CA GLY A 98 -9.79 5.19 8.82
C GLY A 98 -8.91 5.16 7.56
N LYS A 99 -7.87 6.00 7.50
CA LYS A 99 -6.95 6.07 6.36
C LYS A 99 -6.10 4.81 6.25
N SER A 100 -5.51 4.34 7.35
CA SER A 100 -4.72 3.10 7.41
C SER A 100 -5.55 1.89 6.99
N TYR A 101 -6.82 1.84 7.41
CA TYR A 101 -7.74 0.78 7.01
C TYR A 101 -7.95 0.72 5.50
N GLN A 102 -8.24 1.87 4.87
CA GLN A 102 -8.42 1.97 3.42
C GLN A 102 -7.13 1.65 2.66
N GLN A 103 -5.97 2.05 3.18
CA GLN A 103 -4.67 1.73 2.59
C GLN A 103 -4.41 0.22 2.59
N ILE A 104 -4.66 -0.46 3.71
CA ILE A 104 -4.48 -1.91 3.86
C ILE A 104 -5.44 -2.67 2.93
N THR A 105 -6.74 -2.38 2.97
CA THR A 105 -7.72 -3.08 2.12
C THR A 105 -7.47 -2.82 0.63
N SER A 106 -7.05 -1.60 0.26
CA SER A 106 -6.66 -1.28 -1.12
C SER A 106 -5.42 -2.04 -1.57
N ALA A 107 -4.42 -2.22 -0.69
CA ALA A 107 -3.22 -2.98 -1.01
C ALA A 107 -3.55 -4.47 -1.25
N ILE A 108 -4.32 -5.08 -0.34
CA ILE A 108 -4.80 -6.46 -0.47
C ILE A 108 -5.58 -6.61 -1.78
N PHE A 109 -6.53 -5.73 -2.04
CA PHE A 109 -7.37 -5.81 -3.24
C PHE A 109 -6.57 -5.68 -4.54
N LYS A 110 -5.65 -4.71 -4.61
CA LYS A 110 -4.78 -4.54 -5.79
C LYS A 110 -3.88 -5.74 -6.02
N TYR A 111 -3.30 -6.30 -4.96
CA TYR A 111 -2.42 -7.47 -5.05
C TYR A 111 -3.19 -8.72 -5.48
N GLY A 112 -4.31 -9.04 -4.81
CA GLY A 112 -5.13 -10.20 -5.16
C GLY A 112 -5.68 -10.11 -6.59
N LYS A 113 -6.17 -8.94 -7.01
CA LYS A 113 -6.61 -8.72 -8.40
C LYS A 113 -5.48 -8.90 -9.43
N ASN A 114 -4.24 -8.60 -9.06
CA ASN A 114 -3.10 -8.88 -9.95
C ASN A 114 -2.87 -10.39 -10.10
N MET A 115 -3.00 -11.14 -9.01
CA MET A 115 -2.85 -12.59 -9.00
C MET A 115 -3.90 -13.29 -9.87
N GLU A 116 -5.13 -12.76 -9.99
CA GLU A 116 -6.19 -13.31 -10.85
C GLU A 116 -5.79 -13.45 -12.34
N LYS A 117 -4.71 -12.79 -12.78
CA LYS A 117 -4.17 -12.92 -14.15
C LYS A 117 -3.53 -14.28 -14.42
N THR A 118 -3.13 -15.01 -13.39
CA THR A 118 -2.50 -16.33 -13.50
C THR A 118 -3.19 -17.35 -12.60
N PRO A 119 -4.50 -17.60 -12.78
CA PRO A 119 -5.29 -18.39 -11.83
C PRO A 119 -4.82 -19.85 -11.75
N SER A 120 -4.32 -20.40 -12.86
CA SER A 120 -3.75 -21.75 -12.93
C SER A 120 -2.57 -21.97 -11.98
N SER A 121 -1.81 -20.92 -11.64
CA SER A 121 -0.68 -21.00 -10.70
C SER A 121 -1.12 -21.33 -9.27
N TYR A 122 -2.40 -21.10 -8.95
CA TYR A 122 -2.94 -21.23 -7.59
C TYR A 122 -3.90 -22.43 -7.44
N LYS A 123 -3.99 -23.34 -8.44
CA LYS A 123 -4.87 -24.51 -8.36
C LYS A 123 -4.65 -25.33 -7.08
N GLY A 124 -3.38 -25.54 -6.71
CA GLY A 124 -2.97 -26.28 -5.52
C GLY A 124 -3.02 -25.52 -4.20
N PHE A 125 -3.33 -24.22 -4.20
CA PHE A 125 -3.23 -23.38 -3.00
C PHE A 125 -4.39 -23.62 -2.04
N GLY A 126 -4.09 -23.82 -0.77
CA GLY A 126 -5.02 -23.72 0.36
C GLY A 126 -5.21 -22.28 0.85
N GLU A 127 -6.03 -22.10 1.88
CA GLU A 127 -6.22 -20.80 2.55
C GLU A 127 -4.89 -20.22 3.06
N GLU A 128 -4.08 -21.06 3.70
CA GLU A 128 -2.79 -20.68 4.26
C GLU A 128 -1.78 -20.26 3.19
N ASP A 129 -1.79 -20.92 2.03
CA ASP A 129 -0.90 -20.58 0.92
C ASP A 129 -1.21 -19.19 0.36
N PHE A 130 -2.50 -18.87 0.19
CA PHE A 130 -2.91 -17.53 -0.21
C PHE A 130 -2.53 -16.49 0.82
N ARG A 131 -2.82 -16.73 2.11
CA ARG A 131 -2.41 -15.86 3.22
C ARG A 131 -0.92 -15.57 3.17
N ASN A 132 -0.08 -16.59 2.97
CA ASN A 132 1.37 -16.47 2.93
C ASN A 132 1.89 -15.59 1.76
N LEU A 133 1.08 -15.32 0.74
CA LEU A 133 1.40 -14.33 -0.30
C LEU A 133 1.11 -12.89 0.16
N PHE A 134 0.03 -12.66 0.91
CA PHE A 134 -0.35 -11.33 1.39
C PHE A 134 0.55 -10.80 2.51
N LEU A 135 1.01 -11.67 3.43
CA LEU A 135 1.87 -11.28 4.55
C LEU A 135 3.16 -10.54 4.12
N PRO A 136 4.03 -11.09 3.26
CA PRO A 136 5.23 -10.39 2.81
C PRO A 136 4.91 -9.15 1.97
N HIS A 137 3.81 -9.18 1.20
CA HIS A 137 3.37 -8.01 0.45
C HIS A 137 3.04 -6.83 1.36
N LEU A 138 2.20 -7.05 2.39
CA LEU A 138 1.82 -6.02 3.35
C LEU A 138 3.03 -5.49 4.15
N ASN A 139 3.95 -6.37 4.56
CA ASN A 139 5.20 -5.97 5.21
C ASN A 139 6.13 -5.16 4.28
N SER A 140 6.10 -5.42 2.96
CA SER A 140 6.97 -4.70 2.01
C SER A 140 6.55 -3.26 1.74
N ILE A 141 5.28 -2.91 2.00
CA ILE A 141 4.70 -1.60 1.68
C ILE A 141 4.61 -0.65 2.89
N SER A 142 5.03 -1.09 4.07
CA SER A 142 5.07 -0.27 5.28
C SER A 142 6.17 -0.70 6.24
N THR A 143 6.96 0.28 6.69
CA THR A 143 7.96 0.11 7.76
C THR A 143 7.42 0.47 9.14
N SER A 144 6.24 1.08 9.22
CA SER A 144 5.59 1.47 10.49
C SER A 144 4.53 0.48 10.97
N THR A 145 4.33 -0.60 10.21
CA THR A 145 3.42 -1.68 10.60
C THR A 145 4.10 -3.03 10.51
N THR A 146 3.70 -3.94 11.39
CA THR A 146 4.09 -5.36 11.32
C THR A 146 2.85 -6.17 10.96
N THR A 147 2.96 -7.01 9.93
CA THR A 147 1.92 -7.95 9.52
C THR A 147 2.36 -9.37 9.86
N THR A 148 1.57 -10.07 10.67
CA THR A 148 1.83 -11.45 11.07
C THR A 148 0.67 -12.36 10.66
N GLY A 149 1.01 -13.60 10.34
CA GLY A 149 0.04 -14.67 10.17
C GLY A 149 -0.24 -15.37 11.49
N GLU A 150 -1.36 -16.07 11.59
CA GLU A 150 -1.54 -17.11 12.61
C GLU A 150 -1.38 -16.61 14.06
N THR A 151 -1.75 -15.37 14.29
CA THR A 151 -1.45 -14.69 15.55
C THR A 151 -2.64 -14.79 16.49
N PHE A 152 -2.37 -15.13 17.75
CA PHE A 152 -3.40 -15.14 18.79
C PHE A 152 -3.86 -13.70 19.04
N ASN A 153 -5.17 -13.46 18.88
CA ASN A 153 -5.82 -12.22 19.28
C ASN A 153 -7.07 -12.56 20.12
N LYS A 154 -7.15 -11.96 21.31
CA LYS A 154 -8.15 -12.29 22.34
C LYS A 154 -8.20 -13.80 22.64
N ASN A 155 -9.20 -14.53 22.12
CA ASN A 155 -9.46 -15.93 22.45
C ASN A 155 -9.23 -16.90 21.27
N GLY A 156 -8.60 -16.47 20.18
CA GLY A 156 -8.20 -17.41 19.13
C GLY A 156 -7.24 -16.79 18.11
N LYS A 157 -7.10 -17.44 16.95
CA LYS A 157 -5.98 -17.25 16.01
C LYS A 157 -6.48 -16.65 14.69
N THR A 158 -6.10 -15.41 14.40
CA THR A 158 -6.49 -14.76 13.14
C THR A 158 -5.52 -15.09 12.02
N ASP A 159 -6.01 -15.13 10.78
CA ASP A 159 -5.15 -15.38 9.63
C ASP A 159 -4.18 -14.24 9.35
N ILE A 160 -4.63 -12.99 9.40
CA ILE A 160 -3.78 -11.80 9.21
C ILE A 160 -4.04 -10.80 10.33
N LEU A 161 -2.98 -10.38 11.01
CA LEU A 161 -2.99 -9.27 11.96
C LEU A 161 -1.99 -8.21 11.50
N VAL A 162 -2.43 -6.96 11.40
CA VAL A 162 -1.55 -5.80 11.16
C VAL A 162 -1.52 -4.95 12.42
N GLN A 163 -0.33 -4.69 12.94
CA GLN A 163 -0.11 -3.85 14.12
C GLN A 163 0.79 -2.68 13.80
N ASN A 164 0.66 -1.57 14.52
CA ASN A 164 1.66 -0.50 14.50
C ASN A 164 2.87 -0.84 15.36
N THR A 165 3.87 0.05 15.37
CA THR A 165 5.09 -0.09 16.19
C THR A 165 4.83 -0.12 17.69
N ASP A 166 3.69 0.41 18.15
CA ASP A 166 3.28 0.42 19.55
C ASP A 166 2.52 -0.85 19.96
N GLY A 167 2.32 -1.79 19.03
CA GLY A 167 1.61 -3.05 19.26
C GLY A 167 0.09 -2.93 19.22
N GLU A 168 -0.45 -1.81 18.74
CA GLU A 168 -1.89 -1.62 18.55
C GLU A 168 -2.37 -2.29 17.26
N ASN A 169 -3.49 -3.00 17.35
CA ASN A 169 -4.12 -3.65 16.21
C ASN A 169 -4.73 -2.60 15.26
N LEU A 170 -4.21 -2.55 14.04
CA LEU A 170 -4.73 -1.68 12.98
C LEU A 170 -5.76 -2.37 12.10
N PHE A 171 -5.61 -3.68 11.91
CA PHE A 171 -6.41 -4.48 11.00
C PHE A 171 -6.33 -5.96 11.33
N ILE A 172 -7.45 -6.67 11.24
CA ILE A 172 -7.57 -8.11 11.45
C ILE A 172 -8.30 -8.69 10.24
N ALA A 173 -7.83 -9.80 9.69
CA ALA A 173 -8.55 -10.49 8.63
C ALA A 173 -8.54 -12.00 8.75
N GLU A 174 -9.60 -12.58 8.21
CA GLU A 174 -9.78 -14.02 8.01
C GLU A 174 -9.74 -14.32 6.51
N CYS A 175 -9.01 -15.37 6.13
CA CYS A 175 -8.95 -15.89 4.78
C CYS A 175 -9.91 -17.08 4.65
N LYS A 176 -10.62 -17.16 3.52
CA LYS A 176 -11.49 -18.29 3.21
C LYS A 176 -11.37 -18.73 1.75
N LEU A 177 -11.28 -20.03 1.52
CA LEU A 177 -11.58 -20.63 0.23
C LEU A 177 -13.11 -20.73 0.12
N TRP A 178 -13.67 -20.22 -0.97
CA TRP A 178 -15.10 -20.28 -1.16
C TRP A 178 -15.56 -21.74 -1.32
N ASN A 179 -16.41 -22.19 -0.41
CA ASN A 179 -17.13 -23.46 -0.51
C ASN A 179 -18.60 -23.33 -0.05
N GLY A 180 -19.17 -22.13 -0.20
CA GLY A 180 -20.55 -21.81 0.18
C GLY A 180 -20.69 -20.81 1.32
N GLU A 181 -21.93 -20.35 1.54
CA GLU A 181 -22.28 -19.27 2.48
C GLU A 181 -22.01 -19.61 3.95
N ALA A 182 -22.03 -20.89 4.32
CA ALA A 182 -21.82 -21.32 5.70
C ALA A 182 -20.45 -20.89 6.22
N LEU A 183 -19.39 -21.06 5.41
CA LEU A 183 -18.03 -20.64 5.78
C LEU A 183 -17.93 -19.12 5.98
N LEU A 184 -18.68 -18.34 5.21
CA LEU A 184 -18.66 -16.89 5.36
C LEU A 184 -19.38 -16.46 6.65
N LYS A 185 -20.49 -17.12 7.00
CA LYS A 185 -21.21 -16.93 8.27
C LYS A 185 -20.32 -17.28 9.47
N GLU A 186 -19.63 -18.41 9.40
CA GLU A 186 -18.66 -18.82 10.42
C GLU A 186 -17.51 -17.82 10.55
N ALA A 187 -16.98 -17.31 9.43
CA ALA A 187 -15.89 -16.33 9.45
C ALA A 187 -16.29 -15.00 10.09
N ILE A 188 -17.50 -14.49 9.82
CA ILE A 188 -17.99 -13.25 10.46
C ILE A 188 -18.27 -13.46 11.96
N ASP A 189 -18.85 -14.60 12.34
CA ASP A 189 -19.05 -14.95 13.76
C ASP A 189 -17.71 -15.06 14.49
N GLN A 190 -16.73 -15.72 13.88
CA GLN A 190 -15.37 -15.86 14.40
C GLN A 190 -14.67 -14.51 14.60
N LEU A 191 -14.71 -13.65 13.59
CA LEU A 191 -14.16 -12.29 13.68
C LEU A 191 -14.81 -11.50 14.83
N LEU A 192 -16.13 -11.41 14.83
CA LEU A 192 -16.86 -10.57 15.78
C LEU A 192 -16.83 -11.12 17.21
N ASP A 193 -16.94 -12.43 17.41
CA ASP A 193 -17.08 -12.97 18.77
C ASP A 193 -15.73 -13.34 19.39
N ARG A 194 -14.79 -13.89 18.60
CA ARG A 194 -13.54 -14.44 19.12
C ARG A 194 -12.37 -13.48 19.07
N TYR A 195 -12.26 -12.64 18.05
CA TYR A 195 -11.04 -11.86 17.79
C TYR A 195 -11.15 -10.40 18.17
N VAL A 196 -12.31 -9.78 17.96
CA VAL A 196 -12.51 -8.37 18.31
C VAL A 196 -12.41 -8.15 19.83
N THR A 197 -11.39 -7.39 20.23
CA THR A 197 -11.36 -6.69 21.52
C THR A 197 -12.16 -5.39 21.43
N TRP A 198 -12.46 -4.77 22.57
CA TRP A 198 -13.15 -3.47 22.59
C TRP A 198 -12.51 -2.40 21.68
N ARG A 199 -11.19 -2.44 21.49
CA ARG A 199 -10.47 -1.44 20.68
C ARG A 199 -10.50 -1.74 19.19
N ASP A 200 -10.78 -2.99 18.80
CA ASP A 200 -10.77 -3.40 17.40
C ASP A 200 -12.07 -3.00 16.69
N SER A 201 -11.94 -2.39 15.51
CA SER A 201 -13.11 -1.95 14.72
C SER A 201 -12.91 -2.07 13.21
N LYS A 202 -11.81 -2.69 12.78
CA LYS A 202 -11.35 -2.72 11.38
C LYS A 202 -10.98 -4.13 10.97
N LEU A 203 -11.89 -4.80 10.30
CA LEU A 203 -11.79 -6.20 9.98
C LEU A 203 -11.91 -6.42 8.47
N ALA A 204 -11.51 -7.60 7.99
CA ALA A 204 -11.86 -8.06 6.67
C ALA A 204 -12.07 -9.57 6.61
N ILE A 205 -12.86 -9.99 5.62
CA ILE A 205 -12.90 -11.38 5.17
C ILE A 205 -12.41 -11.39 3.72
N ILE A 206 -11.38 -12.19 3.47
CA ILE A 206 -10.73 -12.30 2.18
C ILE A 206 -11.10 -13.67 1.61
N VAL A 207 -11.90 -13.68 0.55
CA VAL A 207 -12.45 -14.89 -0.05
C VAL A 207 -11.79 -15.16 -1.39
N PHE A 208 -11.31 -16.39 -1.56
CA PHE A 208 -10.71 -16.85 -2.80
C PHE A 208 -11.60 -17.92 -3.43
N ASN A 209 -12.08 -17.67 -4.64
CA ASN A 209 -12.81 -18.64 -5.44
C ASN A 209 -11.86 -19.38 -6.38
N LYS A 210 -11.81 -20.71 -6.31
CA LYS A 210 -11.06 -21.53 -7.28
C LYS A 210 -11.94 -22.46 -8.12
N ASP A 211 -13.13 -22.77 -7.62
CA ASP A 211 -13.91 -23.91 -8.10
C ASP A 211 -15.28 -23.51 -8.69
N MET A 212 -15.83 -22.36 -8.30
CA MET A 212 -17.12 -21.89 -8.82
C MET A 212 -16.95 -21.08 -10.10
N LYS A 213 -17.44 -21.61 -11.21
CA LYS A 213 -17.48 -20.88 -12.49
C LYS A 213 -18.38 -19.64 -12.45
N ASP A 214 -19.50 -19.72 -11.73
CA ASP A 214 -20.45 -18.61 -11.56
C ASP A 214 -20.00 -17.68 -10.43
N PHE A 215 -19.10 -16.75 -10.76
CA PHE A 215 -18.58 -15.78 -9.80
C PHE A 215 -19.62 -14.71 -9.42
N SER A 216 -20.53 -14.34 -10.32
CA SER A 216 -21.60 -13.37 -10.02
C SER A 216 -22.56 -13.93 -8.95
N GLY A 217 -23.00 -15.18 -9.10
CA GLY A 217 -23.82 -15.84 -8.08
C GLY A 217 -23.10 -16.02 -6.75
N LEU A 218 -21.77 -16.22 -6.77
CA LEU A 218 -20.95 -16.24 -5.56
C LEU A 218 -20.97 -14.88 -4.84
N ILE A 219 -20.78 -13.78 -5.57
CA ILE A 219 -20.80 -12.41 -5.01
C ILE A 219 -22.14 -12.15 -4.31
N GLU A 220 -23.25 -12.46 -4.98
CA GLU A 220 -24.59 -12.28 -4.41
C GLU A 220 -24.80 -13.07 -3.13
N LYS A 221 -24.40 -14.34 -3.12
CA LYS A 221 -24.47 -15.22 -1.95
C LYS A 221 -23.60 -14.72 -0.80
N ALA A 222 -22.38 -14.27 -1.10
CA ALA A 222 -21.48 -13.72 -0.10
C ALA A 222 -22.05 -12.45 0.55
N HIS A 223 -22.61 -11.54 -0.25
CA HIS A 223 -23.29 -10.34 0.25
C HIS A 223 -24.51 -10.69 1.11
N SER A 224 -25.33 -11.65 0.65
CA SER A 224 -26.51 -12.12 1.38
C SER A 224 -26.12 -12.70 2.75
N ALA A 225 -25.09 -13.54 2.80
CA ALA A 225 -24.61 -14.16 4.02
C ALA A 225 -24.20 -13.13 5.08
N LEU A 226 -23.44 -12.09 4.71
CA LEU A 226 -23.06 -11.00 5.63
C LEU A 226 -24.27 -10.16 6.09
N LYS A 227 -25.17 -9.82 5.17
CA LYS A 227 -26.40 -9.06 5.48
C LYS A 227 -27.35 -9.81 6.41
N SER A 228 -27.30 -11.15 6.40
CA SER A 228 -28.16 -12.00 7.23
C SER A 228 -27.73 -12.09 8.69
N HIS A 229 -26.54 -11.61 9.05
CA HIS A 229 -26.07 -11.67 10.43
C HIS A 229 -26.84 -10.68 11.32
N SER A 230 -27.23 -11.12 12.50
CA SER A 230 -27.91 -10.32 13.54
C SER A 230 -27.27 -8.98 13.92
N LYS A 231 -25.95 -8.81 13.74
CA LYS A 231 -25.21 -7.58 14.08
C LYS A 231 -25.06 -6.63 12.89
N TYR A 232 -25.47 -7.03 11.68
CA TYR A 232 -25.39 -6.20 10.49
C TYR A 232 -26.24 -4.94 10.65
N LYS A 233 -25.68 -3.77 10.29
CA LYS A 233 -26.38 -2.48 10.29
C LYS A 233 -26.64 -1.98 8.88
N ARG A 234 -25.58 -1.86 8.07
CA ARG A 234 -25.62 -1.30 6.72
C ARG A 234 -24.40 -1.71 5.91
N MET A 235 -24.46 -1.48 4.61
CA MET A 235 -23.35 -1.64 3.67
C MET A 235 -22.98 -0.24 3.16
N GLU A 236 -21.70 0.08 3.06
CA GLU A 236 -21.27 1.35 2.45
C GLU A 236 -21.56 1.32 0.93
N GLU A 237 -21.90 2.44 0.31
CA GLU A 237 -22.10 2.45 -1.15
C GLU A 237 -20.77 2.51 -1.88
N THR A 238 -20.54 1.55 -2.78
CA THR A 238 -19.36 1.52 -3.65
C THR A 238 -19.76 1.06 -5.05
N ASN A 239 -18.93 1.39 -6.04
CA ASN A 239 -19.10 0.92 -7.42
C ASN A 239 -18.49 -0.47 -7.65
N ASP A 240 -17.96 -1.14 -6.61
CA ASP A 240 -17.27 -2.42 -6.69
C ASP A 240 -17.99 -3.47 -5.82
N ASN A 241 -18.53 -4.49 -6.47
CA ASN A 241 -19.23 -5.59 -5.79
C ASN A 241 -18.29 -6.69 -5.26
N THR A 242 -16.98 -6.59 -5.51
CA THR A 242 -15.96 -7.53 -5.03
C THR A 242 -15.07 -6.94 -3.94
N ASN A 243 -15.16 -5.63 -3.69
CA ASN A 243 -14.49 -4.92 -2.61
C ASN A 243 -15.50 -4.04 -1.87
N GLN A 244 -16.20 -4.63 -0.91
CA GLN A 244 -17.36 -4.01 -0.29
C GLN A 244 -17.20 -3.94 1.22
N VAL A 245 -17.48 -2.77 1.81
CA VAL A 245 -17.46 -2.59 3.27
C VAL A 245 -18.85 -2.74 3.84
N PHE A 246 -18.96 -3.56 4.90
CA PHE A 246 -20.15 -3.81 5.68
C PHE A 246 -19.93 -3.28 7.11
N ILE A 247 -20.98 -2.69 7.69
CA ILE A 247 -20.96 -2.12 9.03
C ILE A 247 -21.78 -3.00 9.97
N PHE A 248 -21.15 -3.42 11.06
CA PHE A 248 -21.75 -4.24 12.10
C PHE A 248 -21.76 -3.50 13.45
N LYS A 249 -22.67 -3.88 14.34
CA LYS A 249 -22.61 -3.53 15.76
C LYS A 249 -21.42 -4.23 16.42
N HIS A 250 -20.69 -3.53 17.27
CA HIS A 250 -19.60 -4.13 18.02
C HIS A 250 -20.17 -5.16 19.04
N PRO A 251 -19.54 -6.35 19.17
CA PRO A 251 -20.03 -7.46 20.01
C PRO A 251 -20.20 -7.10 21.49
N GLN A 252 -19.40 -6.17 22.00
CA GLN A 252 -19.40 -5.73 23.41
C GLN A 252 -20.06 -4.36 23.59
N ASP A 253 -20.37 -3.64 22.50
CA ASP A 253 -20.91 -2.27 22.54
C ASP A 253 -21.83 -2.02 21.34
N GLU A 254 -23.14 -2.07 21.54
CA GLU A 254 -24.06 -1.81 20.44
C GLU A 254 -24.01 -0.37 19.91
N SER A 255 -23.48 0.57 20.68
CA SER A 255 -23.29 1.97 20.25
C SER A 255 -22.09 2.13 19.32
N LYS A 256 -21.16 1.18 19.34
CA LYS A 256 -19.94 1.19 18.53
C LYS A 256 -20.11 0.38 17.26
N GLU A 257 -19.41 0.81 16.21
CA GLU A 257 -19.45 0.17 14.91
C GLU A 257 -18.13 -0.52 14.58
N VAL A 258 -18.25 -1.64 13.88
CA VAL A 258 -17.14 -2.41 13.33
C VAL A 258 -17.28 -2.42 11.82
N LYS A 259 -16.20 -2.05 11.12
CA LYS A 259 -16.09 -2.15 9.66
C LYS A 259 -15.55 -3.53 9.29
N VAL A 260 -16.21 -4.19 8.35
CA VAL A 260 -15.77 -5.46 7.79
C VAL A 260 -15.70 -5.31 6.27
N ALA A 261 -14.50 -5.32 5.71
CA ALA A 261 -14.32 -5.39 4.26
C ALA A 261 -14.50 -6.83 3.79
N LEU A 262 -15.35 -7.05 2.79
CA LEU A 262 -15.41 -8.29 2.03
C LEU A 262 -14.59 -8.09 0.75
N LEU A 263 -13.52 -8.87 0.61
CA LEU A 263 -12.67 -8.87 -0.58
C LEU A 263 -12.82 -10.23 -1.27
N LEU A 264 -13.38 -10.22 -2.49
CA LEU A 264 -13.66 -11.42 -3.27
C LEU A 264 -12.71 -11.50 -4.46
N PHE A 265 -12.03 -12.63 -4.62
CA PHE A 265 -11.13 -12.87 -5.75
C PHE A 265 -11.51 -14.12 -6.54
N ASN A 266 -11.38 -14.07 -7.85
CA ASN A 266 -11.70 -15.15 -8.77
C ASN A 266 -10.45 -15.79 -9.38
N TYR A 267 -10.04 -16.93 -8.83
CA TYR A 267 -8.97 -17.80 -9.32
C TYR A 267 -9.49 -19.05 -10.02
N TYR A 268 -10.76 -19.07 -10.45
CA TYR A 268 -11.28 -20.17 -11.25
C TYR A 268 -10.49 -20.30 -12.55
N ALA A 269 -9.89 -21.46 -12.78
CA ALA A 269 -9.13 -21.78 -13.98
C ALA A 269 -9.70 -23.03 -14.64
N ASN A 270 -10.06 -22.91 -15.92
CA ASN A 270 -10.51 -24.04 -16.75
C ASN A 270 -9.46 -25.16 -16.84
#